data_AF-A0A3D0U7E3-F1
#
_entry.id   AF-A0A3D0U7E3-F1
#
_cell.length_a   1.000
_cell.length_b   1.000
_cell.length_c   1.000
_cell.angle_alpha   90.00
_cell.angle_beta   90.00
_cell.angle_gamma   90.00
#
_symmetry.space_group_name_H-M   'P 1'
#
loop_
_entity.id
_entity.type
_entity.pdbx_description
1 polymer ?
#
loop_
_entity_poly.entity_id
_entity_poly.type
_entity_poly.pdbx_seq_one_letter_code
_entity_poly.pdbx_strand_id
1 'polypeptide(L)'
;MAVYTPLSESQVAAFIAPFGFTQVLSLKATDAGIENTNYFVTALDRHQQTCRLVLTLFEMMPESELPYFVALTSFLAQEGLPVPAPYRNAQGQAILPLQNKPAILVPCFTGSHPATPTIEQCGAIAGAMARMHLASPRFSARRANDRGAQWREQAIHTLQPFLHQDQKTLLLDQVADWRLHQGIIDTLP
;
A
#
# COMPACT_ATOMS: atom_id res chain seq x y z
N MET A 1 -12.30 -15.11 -5.18
CA MET A 1 -11.37 -15.41 -6.29
C MET A 1 -10.38 -14.27 -6.35
N ALA A 2 -9.07 -14.54 -6.32
CA ALA A 2 -8.07 -13.50 -6.53
C ALA A 2 -8.22 -12.99 -7.97
N VAL A 3 -8.44 -11.69 -8.14
CA VAL A 3 -8.47 -11.07 -9.47
C VAL A 3 -7.00 -10.93 -9.88
N TYR A 4 -6.62 -11.60 -10.96
CA TYR A 4 -5.26 -11.58 -11.49
C TYR A 4 -5.29 -11.17 -12.96
N THR A 5 -4.52 -10.14 -13.30
CA THR A 5 -4.39 -9.63 -14.68
C THR A 5 -3.09 -10.14 -15.29
N PRO A 6 -3.10 -11.17 -16.16
CA PRO A 6 -1.89 -11.63 -16.81
C PRO A 6 -1.34 -10.56 -17.76
N LEU A 7 -0.03 -10.31 -17.69
CA LEU A 7 0.69 -9.39 -18.56
C LEU A 7 1.79 -10.09 -19.36
N SER A 8 1.96 -9.68 -20.61
CA SER A 8 3.12 -10.05 -21.43
C SER A 8 4.31 -9.14 -21.14
N GLU A 9 5.52 -9.62 -21.44
CA GLU A 9 6.74 -8.80 -21.36
C GLU A 9 6.66 -7.54 -22.24
N SER A 10 6.02 -7.63 -23.41
CA SER A 10 5.83 -6.49 -24.31
C SER A 10 4.92 -5.41 -23.72
N GLN A 11 3.85 -5.80 -23.02
CA GLN A 11 2.96 -4.87 -22.31
C GLN A 11 3.70 -4.18 -21.17
N VAL A 12 4.49 -4.94 -20.39
CA VAL A 12 5.31 -4.38 -19.30
C VAL A 12 6.39 -3.46 -19.85
N ALA A 13 7.09 -3.85 -20.92
CA ALA A 13 8.13 -3.02 -21.54
C ALA A 13 7.56 -1.67 -22.00
N ALA A 14 6.41 -1.66 -22.67
CA ALA A 14 5.73 -0.43 -23.06
C ALA A 14 5.31 0.42 -21.86
N PHE A 15 4.85 -0.21 -20.78
CA PHE A 15 4.42 0.48 -19.56
C PHE A 15 5.60 1.11 -18.79
N ILE A 16 6.74 0.44 -18.70
CA ILE A 16 7.88 0.95 -17.90
C ILE A 16 8.72 2.00 -18.65
N ALA A 17 8.61 2.08 -19.98
CA ALA A 17 9.40 2.99 -20.81
C ALA A 17 9.25 4.49 -20.44
N PRO A 18 8.04 5.03 -20.17
CA PRO A 18 7.86 6.40 -19.71
C PRO A 18 8.57 6.74 -18.39
N PHE A 19 8.90 5.73 -17.57
CA PHE A 19 9.63 5.90 -16.31
C PHE A 19 11.16 5.80 -16.48
N GLY A 20 11.66 5.62 -17.71
CA GLY A 20 13.08 5.61 -18.03
C GLY A 20 13.76 4.24 -18.07
N PHE A 21 12.97 3.16 -18.08
CA PHE A 21 13.48 1.79 -18.23
C PHE A 21 13.38 1.32 -19.69
N THR A 22 14.46 0.77 -20.23
CA THR A 22 14.61 0.55 -21.67
C THR A 22 14.44 -0.89 -22.10
N GLN A 23 14.68 -1.85 -21.21
CA GLN A 23 14.63 -3.28 -21.55
C GLN A 23 14.18 -4.10 -20.34
N VAL A 24 13.18 -4.96 -20.52
CA VAL A 24 12.81 -5.99 -19.53
C VAL A 24 13.77 -7.17 -19.67
N LEU A 25 14.39 -7.58 -18.58
CA LEU A 25 15.27 -8.74 -18.48
C LEU A 25 14.57 -9.95 -17.84
N SER A 26 13.63 -9.69 -16.93
CA SER A 26 12.77 -10.73 -16.37
C SER A 26 11.46 -10.15 -15.86
N LEU A 27 10.40 -10.95 -15.96
CA LEU A 27 9.06 -10.66 -15.47
C LEU A 27 8.55 -11.86 -14.67
N LYS A 28 8.23 -11.66 -13.39
CA LYS A 28 7.71 -12.72 -12.52
C LYS A 28 6.49 -12.23 -11.75
N ALA A 29 5.35 -12.88 -11.98
CA ALA A 29 4.15 -12.68 -11.19
C ALA A 29 4.38 -13.08 -9.73
N THR A 30 3.69 -12.39 -8.81
CA THR A 30 3.71 -12.76 -7.39
C THR A 30 2.35 -13.33 -6.99
N ASP A 31 2.37 -14.44 -6.27
CA ASP A 31 1.16 -15.06 -5.72
C ASP A 31 0.73 -14.45 -4.36
N ALA A 32 1.43 -13.40 -3.91
CA ALA A 32 1.35 -12.88 -2.55
C ALA A 32 0.28 -11.78 -2.34
N GLY A 33 -0.72 -11.67 -3.22
CA GLY A 33 -1.73 -10.59 -3.19
C GLY A 33 -3.15 -11.12 -3.30
N ILE A 34 -4.05 -10.61 -2.43
CA ILE A 34 -5.50 -10.89 -2.52
C ILE A 34 -6.20 -9.84 -3.38
N GLU A 35 -5.74 -8.58 -3.33
CA GLU A 35 -6.44 -7.41 -3.88
C GLU A 35 -5.74 -6.75 -5.08
N ASN A 36 -4.46 -7.03 -5.31
CA ASN A 36 -3.65 -6.40 -6.37
C ASN A 36 -2.85 -7.44 -7.14
N THR A 37 -2.74 -7.25 -8.46
CA THR A 37 -1.78 -8.00 -9.27
C THR A 37 -0.42 -7.34 -9.14
N ASN A 38 0.58 -8.10 -8.70
CA ASN A 38 1.95 -7.62 -8.57
C ASN A 38 2.91 -8.46 -9.41
N TYR A 39 3.89 -7.77 -10.01
CA TYR A 39 4.97 -8.36 -10.77
C TYR A 39 6.33 -7.86 -10.28
N PHE A 40 7.26 -8.77 -10.04
CA PHE A 40 8.68 -8.41 -10.00
C PHE A 40 9.18 -8.23 -11.43
N VAL A 41 9.79 -7.09 -11.69
CA VAL A 41 10.37 -6.76 -12.99
C VAL A 41 11.86 -6.49 -12.78
N THR A 42 12.72 -7.17 -13.54
CA THR A 42 14.11 -6.77 -13.69
C THR A 42 14.26 -6.07 -15.02
N ALA A 43 14.80 -4.86 -15.04
CA ALA A 43 14.93 -4.06 -16.25
C ALA A 43 16.25 -3.30 -16.29
N LEU A 44 16.68 -2.89 -17.48
CA LEU A 44 17.74 -1.90 -17.65
C LEU A 44 17.15 -0.50 -17.62
N ASP A 45 17.82 0.43 -16.95
CA ASP A 45 17.55 1.86 -17.09
C ASP A 45 18.26 2.47 -18.31
N ARG A 46 18.04 3.76 -18.55
CA ARG A 46 18.72 4.53 -19.62
C ARG A 46 20.25 4.53 -19.56
N HIS A 47 20.84 4.21 -18.41
CA HIS A 47 22.29 4.12 -18.19
C HIS A 47 22.79 2.67 -18.27
N GLN A 48 21.97 1.73 -18.77
CA GLN A 48 22.27 0.31 -18.87
C GLN A 48 22.53 -0.35 -17.50
N GLN A 49 21.97 0.21 -16.43
CA GLN A 49 22.05 -0.37 -15.09
C GLN A 49 20.86 -1.29 -14.84
N THR A 50 21.13 -2.47 -14.29
CA THR A 50 20.09 -3.42 -13.89
C THR A 50 19.36 -2.93 -12.64
N CYS A 51 18.06 -2.68 -12.78
CA CYS A 51 17.17 -2.29 -11.69
C CYS A 51 16.16 -3.41 -11.39
N ARG A 52 15.82 -3.58 -10.11
CA ARG A 52 14.72 -4.43 -9.67
C ARG A 52 13.54 -3.55 -9.26
N LEU A 53 12.38 -3.87 -9.79
CA LEU A 53 11.17 -3.07 -9.69
C LEU A 53 10.00 -3.96 -9.28
N VAL A 54 8.96 -3.34 -8.74
CA VAL A 54 7.65 -3.95 -8.57
C VAL A 54 6.64 -3.15 -9.37
N LEU A 55 5.93 -3.84 -10.27
CA LEU A 55 4.77 -3.32 -10.98
C LEU A 55 3.52 -3.79 -10.24
N THR A 56 2.66 -2.84 -9.86
CA THR A 56 1.40 -3.12 -9.17
C THR A 56 0.24 -2.61 -10.02
N LEU A 57 -0.72 -3.49 -10.31
CA LEU A 57 -2.01 -3.16 -10.93
C LEU A 57 -3.07 -3.26 -9.85
N PHE A 58 -3.85 -2.19 -9.69
CA PHE A 58 -4.91 -2.14 -8.69
C PHE A 58 -6.19 -2.72 -9.27
N GLU A 59 -6.64 -3.85 -8.71
CA GLU A 59 -7.79 -4.60 -9.24
C GLU A 59 -9.12 -4.06 -8.71
N MET A 60 -9.12 -3.66 -7.44
CA MET A 60 -10.34 -3.28 -6.70
C MET A 60 -10.33 -1.82 -6.25
N MET A 61 -9.16 -1.19 -6.15
CA MET A 61 -9.04 0.18 -5.66
C MET A 61 -9.35 1.18 -6.78
N PRO A 62 -10.27 2.13 -6.57
CA PRO A 62 -10.58 3.15 -7.56
C PRO A 62 -9.38 4.10 -7.75
N GLU A 63 -9.16 4.52 -8.99
CA GLU A 63 -8.05 5.42 -9.34
C GLU A 63 -8.08 6.73 -8.53
N SER A 64 -9.26 7.22 -8.15
CA SER A 64 -9.44 8.43 -7.36
C SER A 64 -8.80 8.38 -5.97
N GLU A 65 -8.55 7.19 -5.42
CA GLU A 65 -7.90 7.03 -4.10
C GLU A 65 -6.38 6.95 -4.18
N LEU A 66 -5.84 6.50 -5.32
CA LEU A 66 -4.40 6.30 -5.50
C LEU A 66 -3.55 7.55 -5.32
N PRO A 67 -3.98 8.77 -5.72
CA PRO A 67 -3.22 9.99 -5.47
C PRO A 67 -2.81 10.18 -4.00
N TYR A 68 -3.66 9.78 -3.05
CA TYR A 68 -3.33 9.87 -1.62
C TYR A 68 -2.14 8.98 -1.26
N PHE A 69 -2.16 7.71 -1.67
CA PHE A 69 -1.09 6.75 -1.36
C PHE A 69 0.22 7.09 -2.07
N VAL A 70 0.14 7.56 -3.31
CA VAL A 70 1.29 8.06 -4.08
C VAL A 70 1.91 9.27 -3.37
N ALA A 71 1.09 10.22 -2.93
CA ALA A 71 1.57 11.41 -2.22
C ALA A 71 2.19 11.04 -0.87
N LEU A 72 1.55 10.15 -0.11
CA LEU A 72 2.02 9.71 1.20
C LEU A 72 3.38 9.00 1.09
N THR A 73 3.50 8.03 0.19
CA THR A 73 4.77 7.29 0.00
C THR A 73 5.87 8.18 -0.56
N SER A 74 5.55 9.12 -1.46
CA SER A 74 6.52 10.12 -1.93
C SER A 74 7.00 11.02 -0.79
N PHE A 75 6.08 11.50 0.06
CA PHE A 75 6.41 12.33 1.22
C PHE A 75 7.29 11.56 2.22
N LEU A 76 6.90 10.36 2.61
CA LEU A 76 7.68 9.56 3.56
C LEU A 76 9.09 9.23 3.03
N ALA A 77 9.25 8.99 1.72
CA ALA A 77 10.56 8.82 1.12
C ALA A 77 11.41 10.10 1.17
N GLN A 78 10.80 11.28 0.96
CA GLN A 78 11.48 12.57 1.12
C GLN A 78 11.91 12.82 2.57
N GLU A 79 11.16 12.30 3.53
CA GLU A 79 11.50 12.28 4.96
C GLU A 79 12.55 11.21 5.34
N GLY A 80 13.12 10.52 4.35
CA GLY A 80 14.18 9.53 4.55
C GLY A 80 13.69 8.19 5.08
N LEU A 81 12.38 7.90 5.04
CA LEU A 81 11.88 6.58 5.39
C LEU A 81 12.07 5.57 4.24
N PRO A 82 12.35 4.30 4.56
CA PRO A 82 12.50 3.24 3.57
C PRO A 82 11.13 2.76 3.07
N VAL A 83 10.45 3.59 2.29
CA VAL A 83 9.17 3.28 1.65
C VAL A 83 9.33 3.22 0.12
N PRO A 84 8.62 2.31 -0.57
CA PRO A 84 8.73 2.17 -2.01
C PRO A 84 7.94 3.29 -2.71
N ALA A 85 8.50 4.50 -2.75
CA ALA A 85 7.88 5.62 -3.45
C ALA A 85 7.77 5.34 -4.96
N PRO A 86 6.60 5.58 -5.58
CA PRO A 86 6.40 5.36 -7.01
C PRO A 86 7.33 6.19 -7.90
N TYR A 87 7.83 5.57 -8.96
CA TYR A 87 8.47 6.28 -10.06
C TYR A 87 7.46 7.20 -10.75
N ARG A 88 7.97 8.30 -11.31
CA ARG A 88 7.18 9.28 -12.07
C ARG A 88 7.72 9.40 -13.48
N ASN A 89 6.84 9.51 -14.45
CA ASN A 89 7.22 9.82 -15.83
C ASN A 89 7.69 11.28 -15.96
N ALA A 90 8.11 11.67 -17.16
CA ALA A 90 8.56 13.04 -17.46
C ALA A 90 7.48 14.12 -17.22
N GLN A 91 6.20 13.74 -17.21
CA GLN A 91 5.05 14.60 -16.92
C GLN A 91 4.72 14.64 -15.40
N GLY A 92 5.51 13.99 -14.56
CA GLY A 92 5.29 13.90 -13.11
C GLY A 92 4.21 12.92 -12.68
N GLN A 93 3.65 12.13 -13.61
CA GLN A 93 2.59 11.15 -13.33
C GLN A 93 3.21 9.85 -12.81
N ALA A 94 2.67 9.34 -11.70
CA ALA A 94 3.06 8.05 -11.12
C ALA A 94 2.05 6.93 -11.45
N ILE A 95 0.78 7.30 -11.64
CA ILE A 95 -0.32 6.37 -11.93
C ILE A 95 -0.55 6.44 -13.44
N LEU A 96 -0.41 5.31 -14.11
CA LEU A 96 -0.68 5.17 -15.54
C LEU A 96 -1.63 3.99 -15.77
N PRO A 97 -2.47 4.02 -16.81
CA PRO A 97 -3.34 2.90 -17.13
C PRO A 97 -2.53 1.74 -17.75
N LEU A 98 -2.85 0.51 -17.34
CA LEU A 98 -2.37 -0.73 -17.93
C LEU A 98 -3.50 -1.75 -17.93
N GLN A 99 -3.86 -2.28 -19.11
CA GLN A 99 -5.03 -3.16 -19.26
C GLN A 99 -6.32 -2.56 -18.66
N ASN A 100 -6.55 -1.26 -18.88
CA ASN A 100 -7.67 -0.48 -18.35
C ASN A 100 -7.75 -0.41 -16.81
N LYS A 101 -6.64 -0.70 -16.12
CA LYS A 101 -6.53 -0.61 -14.66
C LYS A 101 -5.45 0.40 -14.30
N PRO A 102 -5.59 1.15 -13.22
CA PRO A 102 -4.52 2.01 -12.76
C PRO A 102 -3.36 1.15 -12.25
N ALA A 103 -2.14 1.55 -12.60
CA ALA A 103 -0.93 0.84 -12.25
C ALA A 103 0.18 1.82 -11.83
N ILE A 104 1.05 1.34 -10.95
CA ILE A 104 2.25 2.07 -10.50
C ILE A 104 3.48 1.18 -10.63
N LEU A 105 4.63 1.84 -10.75
CA LEU A 105 5.94 1.21 -10.72
C LEU A 105 6.70 1.73 -9.51
N VAL A 106 7.23 0.83 -8.68
CA VAL A 106 7.97 1.18 -7.46
C VAL A 106 9.32 0.43 -7.42
N PRO A 107 10.32 0.92 -6.66
CA PRO A 107 11.56 0.17 -6.47
C PRO A 107 11.32 -1.14 -5.71
N CYS A 108 12.03 -2.21 -6.08
CA CYS A 108 12.06 -3.44 -5.31
C CYS A 108 13.20 -3.39 -4.28
N PHE A 109 12.86 -3.29 -3.00
CA PHE A 109 13.86 -3.36 -1.94
C PHE A 109 14.46 -4.76 -1.80
N THR A 110 15.70 -4.78 -1.34
CA THR A 110 16.41 -6.01 -0.98
C THR A 110 15.91 -6.53 0.37
N GLY A 111 15.99 -7.85 0.55
CA GLY A 111 15.58 -8.52 1.78
C GLY A 111 14.33 -9.38 1.57
N SER A 112 13.78 -9.86 2.68
CA SER A 112 12.59 -10.70 2.71
C SER A 112 11.74 -10.38 3.94
N HIS A 113 10.46 -10.73 3.89
CA HIS A 113 9.57 -10.62 5.04
C HIS A 113 9.97 -11.66 6.11
N PRO A 114 10.22 -11.25 7.37
CA PRO A 114 10.52 -12.19 8.44
C PRO A 114 9.23 -12.87 8.93
N ALA A 115 9.09 -14.18 8.72
CA ALA A 115 7.95 -14.94 9.21
C ALA A 115 7.89 -15.00 10.75
N THR A 116 9.07 -15.02 11.40
CA THR A 116 9.22 -14.99 12.86
C THR A 116 10.25 -13.91 13.20
N PRO A 117 9.82 -12.66 13.49
CA PRO A 117 10.75 -11.55 13.71
C PRO A 117 11.54 -11.73 15.02
N THR A 118 12.82 -11.37 15.00
CA THR A 118 13.67 -11.31 16.20
C THR A 118 13.37 -10.04 17.02
N ILE A 119 13.82 -9.99 18.27
CA ILE A 119 13.70 -8.78 19.12
C ILE A 119 14.36 -7.56 18.46
N GLU A 120 15.52 -7.75 17.83
CA GLU A 120 16.22 -6.70 17.10
C GLU A 120 15.39 -6.19 15.91
N GLN A 121 14.78 -7.10 15.12
CA GLN A 121 13.89 -6.74 14.02
C GLN A 121 12.63 -6.02 14.51
N CYS A 122 12.04 -6.45 15.63
CA CYS A 122 10.94 -5.74 16.28
C CYS A 122 11.34 -4.31 16.66
N GLY A 123 12.55 -4.11 17.21
CA GLY A 123 13.11 -2.80 17.51
C GLY A 123 13.28 -1.93 16.25
N ALA A 124 13.78 -2.51 15.17
CA ALA A 124 13.93 -1.81 13.88
C ALA A 124 12.58 -1.38 13.28
N ILE A 125 11.57 -2.27 13.32
CA ILE A 125 10.21 -1.97 12.88
C ILE A 125 9.60 -0.86 13.73
N ALA A 126 9.71 -0.95 15.06
CA ALA A 126 9.20 0.08 15.97
C ALA A 126 9.86 1.44 15.72
N GLY A 127 11.18 1.47 15.51
CA GLY A 127 11.91 2.69 15.16
C GLY A 127 11.45 3.30 13.83
N ALA A 128 11.20 2.46 12.80
CA ALA A 128 10.67 2.94 11.52
C ALA A 128 9.24 3.49 11.66
N MET A 129 8.36 2.82 12.42
CA MET A 129 7.01 3.29 12.69
C MET A 129 6.99 4.61 13.47
N ALA A 130 7.85 4.75 14.48
CA ALA A 130 7.96 5.98 15.26
C ALA A 130 8.38 7.17 14.38
N ARG A 131 9.38 6.99 13.51
CA ARG A 131 9.78 8.03 12.54
C ARG A 131 8.64 8.39 11.58
N MET A 132 7.86 7.39 11.14
CA MET A 132 6.70 7.62 10.27
C MET A 132 5.68 8.50 10.98
N HIS A 133 5.29 8.13 12.21
CA HIS A 133 4.32 8.90 13.00
C HIS A 133 4.80 10.32 13.31
N LEU A 134 6.09 10.51 13.62
CA LEU A 134 6.65 11.85 13.86
C LEU A 134 6.68 12.72 12.60
N ALA A 135 6.77 12.11 11.41
CA ALA A 135 6.72 12.83 10.14
C ALA A 135 5.29 13.16 9.69
N SER A 136 4.31 12.28 9.97
CA SER A 136 2.93 12.37 9.51
C SER A 136 2.23 13.72 9.71
N PRO A 137 2.42 14.49 10.81
CA PRO A 137 1.76 15.79 10.98
C PRO A 137 2.10 16.81 9.90
N ARG A 138 3.25 16.66 9.20
CA ARG A 138 3.66 17.52 8.08
C ARG A 138 3.05 17.11 6.75
N PHE A 139 2.39 15.96 6.68
CA PHE A 139 1.65 15.53 5.51
C PHE A 139 0.25 16.15 5.50
N SER A 140 -0.07 16.91 4.44
CA SER A 140 -1.28 17.73 4.37
C SER A 140 -2.50 17.02 3.79
N ALA A 141 -2.31 15.98 2.97
CA ALA A 141 -3.44 15.27 2.39
C ALA A 141 -4.23 14.51 3.47
N ARG A 142 -5.53 14.37 3.25
CA ARG A 142 -6.44 13.64 4.14
C ARG A 142 -7.25 12.65 3.32
N ARG A 143 -7.58 11.52 3.94
CA ARG A 143 -8.44 10.48 3.38
C ARG A 143 -9.38 10.03 4.49
N ALA A 144 -10.63 9.74 4.14
CA ALA A 144 -11.54 9.09 5.08
C ALA A 144 -10.98 7.71 5.44
N ASN A 145 -11.08 7.34 6.71
CA ASN A 145 -10.71 6.00 7.16
C ASN A 145 -11.86 5.04 6.84
N ASP A 146 -11.65 4.11 5.90
CA ASP A 146 -12.67 3.13 5.50
C ASP A 146 -13.05 2.16 6.63
N ARG A 147 -12.21 2.07 7.67
CA ARG A 147 -12.44 1.31 8.90
C ARG A 147 -12.69 2.23 10.10
N GLY A 148 -13.16 3.45 9.83
CA GLY A 148 -13.52 4.46 10.82
C GLY A 148 -14.80 4.14 11.59
N ALA A 149 -15.37 5.16 12.24
CA ALA A 149 -16.58 5.04 13.06
C ALA A 149 -17.76 4.39 12.31
N GLN A 150 -18.08 4.91 11.12
CA GLN A 150 -19.20 4.43 10.32
C GLN A 150 -19.10 2.94 9.98
N TRP A 151 -17.92 2.50 9.55
CA TRP A 151 -17.68 1.09 9.23
C TRP A 151 -17.83 0.21 10.47
N ARG A 152 -17.33 0.65 11.63
CA ARG A 152 -17.46 -0.10 12.89
C ARG A 152 -18.93 -0.28 13.29
N GLU A 153 -19.74 0.77 13.18
CA GLU A 153 -21.18 0.69 13.45
C GLU A 153 -21.87 -0.35 12.57
N GLN A 154 -21.56 -0.33 11.26
CA GLN A 154 -22.10 -1.30 10.31
C GLN A 154 -21.63 -2.74 10.63
N ALA A 155 -20.34 -2.91 10.93
CA ALA A 155 -19.75 -4.20 11.24
C ALA A 155 -20.40 -4.84 12.48
N ILE A 156 -20.74 -4.07 13.50
CA ILE A 156 -21.45 -4.57 14.69
C ILE A 156 -22.79 -5.18 14.30
N HIS A 157 -23.60 -4.45 13.51
CA HIS A 157 -24.89 -4.93 13.06
C HIS A 157 -24.76 -6.21 12.21
N THR A 158 -23.75 -6.28 11.34
CA THR A 158 -23.50 -7.46 10.50
C THR A 158 -23.06 -8.67 11.32
N LEU A 159 -22.25 -8.48 12.36
CA LEU A 159 -21.65 -9.58 13.13
C LEU A 159 -22.57 -10.14 14.22
N GLN A 160 -23.40 -9.30 14.84
CA GLN A 160 -24.27 -9.71 15.97
C GLN A 160 -25.04 -11.02 15.75
N PRO A 161 -25.64 -11.31 14.58
CA PRO A 161 -26.36 -12.57 14.37
C PRO A 161 -25.50 -13.83 14.51
N PHE A 162 -24.18 -13.72 14.35
CA PHE A 162 -23.25 -14.85 14.36
C PHE A 162 -22.54 -15.07 15.71
N LEU A 163 -22.81 -14.20 16.69
CA LEU A 163 -22.11 -14.21 17.98
C LEU A 163 -22.92 -14.89 19.08
N HIS A 164 -22.23 -15.62 19.95
CA HIS A 164 -22.78 -16.10 21.22
C HIS A 164 -23.01 -14.93 22.18
N GLN A 165 -23.83 -15.13 23.21
CA GLN A 165 -24.22 -14.05 24.11
C GLN A 165 -23.03 -13.35 24.78
N ASP A 166 -22.04 -14.10 25.27
CA ASP A 166 -20.86 -13.52 25.91
C ASP A 166 -20.02 -12.69 24.93
N GLN A 167 -19.94 -13.11 23.66
CA GLN A 167 -19.23 -12.39 22.61
C GLN A 167 -19.98 -11.10 22.21
N LYS A 168 -21.32 -11.12 22.22
CA LYS A 168 -22.13 -9.92 22.00
C LYS A 168 -21.91 -8.90 23.11
N THR A 169 -21.93 -9.34 24.36
CA THR A 169 -21.65 -8.48 25.51
C THR A 169 -20.28 -7.86 25.39
N LEU A 170 -19.23 -8.67 25.16
CA LEU A 170 -17.87 -8.17 24.96
C LEU A 170 -17.78 -7.16 23.81
N LEU A 171 -18.37 -7.46 22.64
CA LEU A 171 -18.37 -6.54 21.50
C LEU A 171 -19.02 -5.20 21.86
N LEU A 172 -20.19 -5.22 22.50
CA LEU A 172 -20.91 -4.00 22.87
C LEU A 172 -20.14 -3.18 23.91
N ASP A 173 -19.51 -3.84 24.89
CA ASP A 173 -18.68 -3.18 25.90
C ASP A 173 -17.47 -2.49 25.25
N GLN A 174 -16.76 -3.17 24.35
CA GLN A 174 -15.61 -2.59 23.64
C GLN A 174 -16.01 -1.42 22.73
N VAL A 175 -17.19 -1.49 22.12
CA VAL A 175 -17.71 -0.40 21.28
C VAL A 175 -18.10 0.79 22.15
N ALA A 176 -18.75 0.55 23.30
CA ALA A 176 -19.09 1.60 24.25
C ALA A 176 -17.85 2.32 24.77
N ASP A 177 -16.81 1.57 25.14
CA ASP A 177 -15.51 2.13 25.54
C ASP A 177 -14.86 2.95 24.42
N TRP A 178 -14.85 2.44 23.18
CA TRP A 178 -14.31 3.20 22.06
C TRP A 178 -15.09 4.51 21.81
N ARG A 179 -16.43 4.48 21.85
CA ARG A 179 -17.26 5.70 21.67
C ARG A 179 -16.97 6.76 22.74
N LEU A 180 -16.72 6.32 23.98
CA LEU A 180 -16.34 7.21 25.08
C LEU A 180 -15.02 7.95 24.77
N HIS A 181 -14.06 7.25 24.15
CA HIS A 181 -12.74 7.78 23.84
C HIS A 181 -12.61 8.38 22.44
N GLN A 182 -13.64 8.26 21.58
CA GLN A 182 -13.56 8.65 20.18
C GLN A 182 -13.12 10.11 20.00
N GLY A 183 -13.71 11.03 20.77
CA GLY A 183 -13.36 12.46 20.68
C GLY A 183 -11.88 12.74 20.98
N ILE A 184 -11.26 11.98 21.88
CA ILE A 184 -9.82 12.09 22.16
C ILE A 184 -9.02 11.50 20.99
N ILE A 185 -9.41 10.30 20.53
CA ILE A 185 -8.74 9.60 19.42
C ILE A 185 -8.74 10.45 18.15
N ASP A 186 -9.85 11.09 17.82
CA ASP A 186 -9.99 11.93 16.63
C ASP A 186 -9.17 13.23 16.70
N THR A 187 -8.67 13.59 17.90
CA THR A 187 -7.76 14.73 18.13
C THR A 187 -6.29 14.35 18.25
N LEU A 188 -5.96 13.06 18.22
CA LEU A 188 -4.57 12.62 18.22
C LEU A 188 -3.88 13.10 16.93
N PRO A 189 -2.59 13.48 17.01
CA PRO A 189 -1.82 14.01 15.89
C PRO A 189 -1.60 13.00 14.75
#